data_AF-A0A1N6WTT5-F1
#
_entry.id   AF-A0A1N6WTT5-F1
#
_cell.length_a   1.000
_cell.length_b   1.000
_cell.length_c   1.000
_cell.angle_alpha   90.00
_cell.angle_beta   90.00
_cell.angle_gamma   90.00
#
_symmetry.space_group_name_H-M   'P 1'
#
loop_
_entity.id
_entity.type
_entity.pdbx_description
1 polymer ?
#
loop_
_entity_poly.entity_id
_entity_poly.type
_entity_poly.pdbx_seq_one_letter_code
_entity_poly.pdbx_strand_id
1 'polypeptide(L)'
;MPDSKTTDDPKTEPLDLRLLRDVLDEHGIPLDCWRRQCRRNRHCSGEAQRADQPLTPGEALPPCVAKAKAEARRQLQTMADGLRPPVDRSPEPRQWPDDHEAADRLRTTLAIIHRIHTRPGPHPEHERAAIAAWAASDPNPQLSAVCRRIWRHTKGETKPRANPGSAPS
;
A
#
# COMPACT_ATOMS: atom_id res chain seq x y z
N MET A 1 39.36 4.81 -6.79
CA MET A 1 38.24 3.86 -6.74
C MET A 1 37.00 4.60 -7.19
N PRO A 2 36.19 4.10 -8.12
CA PRO A 2 34.97 4.81 -8.51
C PRO A 2 33.86 4.54 -7.47
N ASP A 3 33.29 5.61 -6.93
CA ASP A 3 32.15 5.58 -6.02
C ASP A 3 30.93 4.99 -6.73
N SER A 4 30.61 3.75 -6.38
CA SER A 4 29.42 3.06 -6.85
C SER A 4 28.24 3.50 -5.98
N LYS A 5 27.76 4.74 -6.14
CA LYS A 5 26.37 5.03 -5.81
C LYS A 5 25.53 4.27 -6.82
N THR A 6 25.11 3.07 -6.44
CA THR A 6 24.21 2.18 -7.15
C THR A 6 22.99 2.94 -7.64
N THR A 7 23.03 3.38 -8.89
CA THR A 7 21.91 3.97 -9.62
C THR A 7 20.71 3.01 -9.73
N ASP A 8 20.92 1.73 -9.39
CA ASP A 8 19.95 0.64 -9.44
C ASP A 8 19.30 0.27 -8.09
N ASP A 9 19.54 1.02 -7.00
CA ASP A 9 18.81 0.75 -5.76
C ASP A 9 17.31 1.08 -5.91
N PRO A 10 16.40 0.15 -5.58
CA PRO A 10 14.97 0.37 -5.72
C PRO A 10 14.53 1.50 -4.79
N LYS A 11 14.18 2.65 -5.36
CA LYS A 11 13.68 3.81 -4.62
C LYS A 11 12.31 3.53 -4.02
N THR A 12 12.05 4.10 -2.85
CA THR A 12 10.77 4.01 -2.16
C THR A 12 9.65 4.64 -2.98
N GLU A 13 8.54 3.93 -3.14
CA GLU A 13 7.41 4.44 -3.89
C GLU A 13 6.60 5.46 -3.07
N PRO A 14 6.07 6.51 -3.71
CA PRO A 14 5.20 7.45 -3.03
C PRO A 14 3.90 6.78 -2.59
N LEU A 15 3.28 7.29 -1.53
CA LEU A 15 2.11 6.67 -0.89
C LEU A 15 0.93 6.52 -1.86
N ASP A 16 0.73 7.49 -2.74
CA ASP A 16 -0.27 7.51 -3.81
C ASP A 16 -0.13 6.34 -4.78
N LEU A 17 1.09 6.03 -5.23
CA LEU A 17 1.34 4.88 -6.09
C LEU A 17 1.09 3.56 -5.36
N ARG A 18 1.52 3.46 -4.09
CA ARG A 18 1.29 2.27 -3.26
C ARG A 18 -0.19 2.05 -2.95
N LEU A 19 -0.93 3.12 -2.64
CA LEU A 19 -2.38 3.09 -2.44
C LEU A 19 -3.11 2.64 -3.71
N LEU A 20 -2.73 3.18 -4.86
CA LEU A 20 -3.30 2.77 -6.13
C LEU A 20 -3.12 1.26 -6.36
N ARG A 21 -1.90 0.75 -6.16
CA ARG A 21 -1.64 -0.69 -6.30
C ARG A 21 -2.45 -1.51 -5.31
N ASP A 22 -2.66 -0.99 -4.10
CA ASP A 22 -3.48 -1.63 -3.08
C ASP A 22 -4.94 -1.79 -3.50
N VAL A 23 -5.53 -0.70 -4.02
CA VAL A 23 -6.91 -0.67 -4.53
C VAL A 23 -7.06 -1.63 -5.73
N LEU A 24 -6.10 -1.66 -6.64
CA LEU A 24 -6.14 -2.57 -7.79
C LEU A 24 -6.15 -4.03 -7.39
N ASP A 25 -5.30 -4.39 -6.43
CA ASP A 25 -5.23 -5.73 -5.91
C ASP A 25 -6.52 -6.15 -5.21
N GLU A 26 -7.13 -5.25 -4.43
CA GLU A 26 -8.41 -5.49 -3.75
C GLU A 26 -9.55 -5.75 -4.76
N HIS A 27 -9.55 -5.02 -5.88
CA HIS A 27 -10.51 -5.23 -6.97
C HIS A 27 -10.16 -6.39 -7.91
N GLY A 28 -9.11 -7.16 -7.62
CA GLY A 28 -8.72 -8.32 -8.44
C GLY A 28 -8.16 -7.98 -9.82
N ILE A 29 -7.91 -6.69 -10.11
CA ILE A 29 -7.41 -6.21 -11.41
C ILE A 29 -6.12 -6.91 -11.88
N PRO A 30 -5.17 -7.31 -10.99
CA PRO A 30 -4.00 -8.08 -11.42
C PRO A 30 -4.32 -9.39 -12.14
N LEU A 31 -5.50 -10.00 -11.94
CA LEU A 31 -5.92 -11.23 -12.61
C LEU A 31 -6.17 -11.03 -14.12
N ASP A 32 -6.61 -9.83 -14.50
CA ASP A 32 -6.89 -9.45 -15.88
C ASP A 32 -5.71 -8.73 -16.55
N CYS A 33 -4.63 -8.50 -15.81
CA CYS A 33 -3.44 -7.85 -16.33
C CYS A 33 -2.76 -8.73 -17.40
N TRP A 34 -2.28 -8.13 -18.49
CA TRP A 34 -1.53 -8.83 -19.54
C TRP A 34 -0.19 -9.39 -19.05
N ARG A 35 0.41 -8.84 -18.00
CA ARG A 35 1.66 -9.33 -17.39
C ARG A 35 1.42 -10.60 -16.58
N ARG A 36 2.12 -11.68 -16.93
CA ARG A 36 2.03 -12.98 -16.23
C ARG A 36 2.38 -12.89 -14.75
N GLN A 37 3.37 -12.08 -14.38
CA GLN A 37 3.81 -11.92 -12.99
C GLN A 37 2.70 -11.33 -12.11
N CYS A 38 1.97 -10.32 -12.61
CA CYS A 38 0.84 -9.74 -11.90
C CYS A 38 -0.26 -10.76 -11.63
N ARG A 39 -0.64 -11.55 -12.65
CA ARG A 39 -1.64 -12.63 -12.51
C ARG A 39 -1.20 -13.70 -11.52
N ARG A 40 0.06 -14.13 -11.61
CA ARG A 40 0.64 -15.19 -10.75
C ARG A 40 0.67 -14.77 -9.29
N ASN A 41 1.08 -13.52 -9.02
CA ASN A 41 1.25 -13.02 -7.65
C ASN A 41 -0.02 -12.36 -7.10
N ARG A 42 -1.06 -12.19 -7.93
CA ARG A 42 -2.27 -11.42 -7.63
C ARG A 42 -1.95 -10.01 -7.12
N HIS A 43 -0.87 -9.43 -7.63
CA HIS A 43 -0.34 -8.15 -7.21
C HIS A 43 0.12 -7.34 -8.40
N CYS A 44 -0.24 -6.06 -8.47
CA CYS A 44 0.27 -5.16 -9.49
C CYS A 44 1.76 -4.90 -9.29
N SER A 45 2.62 -5.63 -10.01
CA SER A 45 4.07 -5.47 -9.93
C SER A 45 4.61 -4.24 -10.66
N GLY A 46 3.75 -3.50 -11.40
CA GLY A 46 4.07 -2.23 -12.05
C GLY A 46 5.34 -2.24 -12.92
N GLU A 47 5.73 -1.07 -13.41
CA GLU A 47 7.15 -0.79 -13.60
C GLU A 47 7.62 -0.01 -12.37
N ALA A 48 8.82 -0.32 -11.88
CA ALA A 48 9.43 0.45 -10.81
C ALA A 48 9.67 1.88 -11.31
N GLN A 49 9.31 2.88 -10.52
CA GLN A 49 9.56 4.26 -10.89
C GLN A 49 11.08 4.49 -10.98
N ARG A 50 11.55 4.99 -12.12
CA ARG A 50 12.97 5.28 -12.33
C ARG A 50 13.36 6.61 -11.68
N ALA A 51 14.58 6.63 -11.15
CA ALA A 51 15.16 7.73 -10.40
C ALA A 51 15.30 9.05 -11.17
N ASP A 52 15.46 8.95 -12.48
CA ASP A 52 15.68 10.01 -13.46
C ASP A 52 14.37 10.50 -14.10
N GLN A 53 13.24 9.85 -13.79
CA GLN A 53 11.91 10.22 -14.29
C GLN A 53 10.97 10.49 -13.11
N PRO A 54 10.86 11.75 -12.65
CA PRO A 54 9.82 12.12 -11.70
C PRO A 54 8.44 11.81 -12.31
N LEU A 55 7.49 11.35 -11.49
CA LEU A 55 6.13 11.07 -11.95
C LEU A 55 5.55 12.37 -12.53
N THR A 56 5.35 12.44 -13.85
CA THR A 56 4.42 13.40 -14.42
C THR A 56 3.02 13.04 -13.89
N PRO A 57 2.29 13.97 -13.26
CA PRO A 57 0.93 13.70 -12.79
C PRO A 57 0.07 13.18 -13.96
N GLY A 58 -0.24 11.88 -13.94
CA GLY A 58 -1.06 11.21 -14.96
C GLY A 58 -0.37 10.23 -15.90
N GLU A 59 0.97 10.15 -15.94
CA GLU A 59 1.69 9.29 -16.89
C GLU A 59 2.26 8.01 -16.26
N ALA A 60 2.64 8.04 -14.99
CA ALA A 60 3.35 6.93 -14.36
C ALA A 60 2.43 6.02 -13.53
N LEU A 61 1.24 5.77 -14.05
CA LEU A 61 0.39 4.70 -13.55
C LEU A 61 0.88 3.39 -14.18
N PRO A 62 0.88 2.26 -13.45
CA PRO A 62 1.12 0.95 -14.04
C PRO A 62 0.32 0.75 -15.35
N PRO A 63 0.81 -0.01 -16.34
CA PRO A 63 0.13 -0.16 -17.62
C PRO A 63 -1.35 -0.59 -17.52
N CYS A 64 -1.73 -1.29 -16.45
CA CYS A 64 -3.11 -1.69 -16.17
C CYS A 64 -4.04 -0.53 -15.76
N VAL A 65 -3.49 0.62 -15.36
CA VAL A 65 -4.22 1.82 -14.92
C VAL A 65 -3.89 3.08 -15.70
N ALA A 66 -2.94 3.01 -16.64
CA ALA A 66 -2.72 4.05 -17.63
C ALA A 66 -4.01 4.43 -18.41
N LYS A 67 -5.03 3.56 -18.45
CA LYS A 67 -6.35 3.81 -19.05
C LYS A 67 -7.45 4.16 -18.04
N ALA A 68 -7.15 4.24 -16.74
CA ALA A 68 -8.13 4.62 -15.74
C ALA A 68 -8.69 6.01 -16.03
N LYS A 69 -10.02 6.15 -15.97
CA LYS A 69 -10.72 7.44 -16.16
C LYS A 69 -10.14 8.49 -15.21
N ALA A 70 -10.09 9.75 -15.66
CA ALA A 70 -9.57 10.87 -14.86
C ALA A 70 -10.23 10.99 -13.48
N GLU A 71 -11.50 10.62 -13.36
CA GLU A 71 -12.24 10.61 -12.10
C GLU A 71 -11.68 9.61 -11.07
N ALA A 72 -11.41 8.37 -11.49
CA ALA A 72 -10.81 7.37 -10.61
C ALA A 72 -9.42 7.79 -10.13
N ARG A 73 -8.65 8.47 -10.99
CA ARG A 73 -7.35 9.06 -10.61
C ARG A 73 -7.50 10.14 -9.55
N ARG A 74 -8.49 11.04 -9.69
CA ARG A 74 -8.79 12.07 -8.69
C ARG A 74 -9.20 11.46 -7.36
N GLN A 75 -10.07 10.45 -7.38
CA GLN A 75 -10.49 9.75 -6.16
C GLN A 75 -9.31 9.13 -5.42
N LEU A 76 -8.40 8.46 -6.14
CA LEU A 76 -7.18 7.91 -5.56
C LEU A 76 -6.27 8.98 -4.95
N GLN A 77 -6.12 10.12 -5.63
CA GLN A 77 -5.35 11.24 -5.11
C GLN A 77 -5.98 11.78 -3.81
N THR A 78 -7.30 11.99 -3.80
CA THR A 78 -8.03 12.44 -2.60
C THR A 78 -7.87 11.45 -1.44
N MET A 79 -7.95 10.15 -1.70
CA MET A 79 -7.70 9.14 -0.67
C MET A 79 -6.25 9.21 -0.16
N ALA A 80 -5.27 9.32 -1.05
CA ALA A 80 -3.86 9.42 -0.67
C ALA A 80 -3.59 10.67 0.19
N ASP A 81 -4.18 11.81 -0.17
CA ASP A 81 -4.05 13.05 0.59
C ASP A 81 -4.66 12.92 1.99
N GLY A 82 -5.74 12.15 2.15
CA GLY A 82 -6.30 11.82 3.47
C GLY A 82 -5.43 10.88 4.32
N LEU A 83 -4.59 10.05 3.68
CA LEU A 83 -3.71 9.09 4.35
C LEU A 83 -2.32 9.66 4.70
N ARG A 84 -1.88 10.74 4.07
CA ARG A 84 -0.52 11.32 4.28
C ARG A 84 -0.28 11.92 5.67
N PRO A 85 -1.18 12.73 6.25
CA PRO A 85 -0.87 13.49 7.47
C PRO A 85 -0.32 12.66 8.65
N PRO A 86 -0.84 11.44 8.93
CA PRO A 86 -0.33 10.60 10.01
C PRO A 86 1.10 10.10 9.80
N VAL A 87 1.66 10.15 8.59
CA VAL A 87 3.00 9.62 8.26
C VAL A 87 3.94 10.63 7.60
N ASP A 88 3.47 11.84 7.34
CA ASP A 88 4.31 12.95 6.85
C ASP A 88 5.46 13.26 7.80
N ARG A 89 6.55 13.81 7.27
CA ARG A 89 7.69 14.25 8.09
C ARG A 89 7.27 15.43 8.96
N SER A 90 6.92 15.16 10.22
CA SER A 90 6.67 16.17 11.23
C SER A 90 7.87 16.28 12.17
N PRO A 91 8.37 17.49 12.45
CA PRO A 91 9.35 17.72 13.52
C PRO A 91 8.72 17.65 14.92
N GLU A 92 7.39 17.75 15.02
CA GLU A 92 6.68 17.77 16.30
C GLU A 92 6.29 16.36 16.77
N PRO A 93 6.27 16.11 18.09
CA PRO A 93 5.73 14.88 18.64
C PRO A 93 4.28 14.68 18.23
N ARG A 94 3.95 13.46 17.79
CA ARG A 94 2.60 13.09 17.39
C ARG A 94 1.71 12.91 18.62
N GLN A 95 0.54 13.52 18.61
CA GLN A 95 -0.42 13.45 19.71
C GLN A 95 -1.75 12.89 19.22
N TRP A 96 -2.31 11.96 19.99
CA TRP A 96 -3.63 11.40 19.69
C TRP A 96 -4.69 12.49 19.85
N PRO A 97 -5.69 12.56 18.94
CA PRO A 97 -6.81 13.46 19.13
C PRO A 97 -7.57 13.15 20.42
N ASP A 98 -7.99 14.19 21.15
CA ASP A 98 -8.83 14.05 22.34
C ASP A 98 -10.28 13.66 21.98
N ASP A 99 -10.74 14.07 20.79
CA ASP A 99 -12.03 13.66 20.24
C ASP A 99 -11.99 12.16 19.85
N HIS A 100 -12.92 11.39 20.43
CA HIS A 100 -13.07 9.97 20.16
C HIS A 100 -13.28 9.68 18.67
N GLU A 101 -14.07 10.48 17.97
CA GLU A 101 -14.36 10.24 16.55
C GLU A 101 -13.10 10.49 15.69
N ALA A 102 -12.36 11.57 15.97
CA ALA A 102 -11.07 11.83 15.34
C ALA A 102 -10.03 10.75 15.65
N ALA A 103 -9.98 10.24 16.88
CA ALA A 103 -9.08 9.15 17.26
C ALA A 103 -9.41 7.85 16.50
N ASP A 104 -10.69 7.50 16.35
CA ASP A 104 -11.10 6.30 15.63
C ASP A 104 -10.88 6.40 14.11
N ARG A 105 -11.07 7.61 13.55
CA ARG A 105 -10.63 7.91 12.17
C ARG A 105 -9.13 7.70 12.02
N LEU A 106 -8.32 8.22 12.95
CA LEU A 106 -6.87 8.04 12.92
C LEU A 106 -6.47 6.56 13.02
N ARG A 107 -7.11 5.75 13.88
CA ARG A 107 -6.88 4.30 13.95
C ARG A 107 -7.16 3.61 12.63
N THR A 108 -8.26 3.98 11.98
CA THR A 108 -8.66 3.44 10.67
C THR A 108 -7.64 3.81 9.60
N THR A 109 -7.25 5.08 9.54
CA THR A 109 -6.22 5.60 8.62
C THR A 109 -4.88 4.88 8.82
N LEU A 110 -4.43 4.72 10.06
CA LEU A 110 -3.19 3.98 10.39
C LEU A 110 -3.30 2.49 10.02
N ALA A 111 -4.48 1.88 10.14
CA ALA A 111 -4.69 0.50 9.72
C ALA A 111 -4.59 0.33 8.19
N ILE A 112 -5.12 1.28 7.41
CA ILE A 112 -4.99 1.29 5.94
C ILE A 112 -3.52 1.48 5.55
N ILE A 113 -2.82 2.45 6.15
CA ILE A 113 -1.40 2.66 5.90
C ILE A 113 -0.60 1.41 6.26
N HIS A 114 -0.87 0.80 7.41
CA HIS A 114 -0.21 -0.44 7.81
C HIS A 114 -0.46 -1.57 6.79
N ARG A 115 -1.69 -1.72 6.29
CA ARG A 115 -2.01 -2.66 5.20
C ARG A 115 -1.14 -2.40 3.97
N ILE A 116 -1.01 -1.14 3.55
CA ILE A 116 -0.14 -0.76 2.41
C ILE A 116 1.32 -1.12 2.71
N HIS A 117 1.80 -0.90 3.94
CA HIS A 117 3.16 -1.23 4.37
C HIS A 117 3.47 -2.74 4.48
N THR A 118 2.45 -3.60 4.50
CA THR A 118 2.67 -5.06 4.45
C THR A 118 2.93 -5.58 3.04
N ARG A 119 2.83 -4.71 2.01
CA ARG A 119 3.14 -5.07 0.62
C ARG A 119 4.65 -5.24 0.43
N PRO A 120 5.07 -6.11 -0.50
CA PRO A 120 6.47 -6.20 -0.88
C PRO A 120 6.91 -4.91 -1.58
N GLY A 121 8.04 -4.35 -1.18
CA GLY A 121 8.63 -3.17 -1.81
C GLY A 121 9.39 -2.28 -0.83
N PRO A 122 10.17 -1.33 -1.34
CA PRO A 122 10.82 -0.32 -0.51
C PRO A 122 9.77 0.66 0.04
N HIS A 123 9.80 0.86 1.36
CA HIS A 123 8.96 1.84 2.07
C HIS A 123 9.84 2.89 2.74
N PRO A 124 9.43 4.17 2.75
CA PRO A 124 10.19 5.20 3.45
C PRO A 124 10.30 4.91 4.95
N GLU A 125 11.50 5.05 5.51
CA GLU A 125 11.75 4.78 6.93
C GLU A 125 10.98 5.73 7.86
N HIS A 126 10.82 6.99 7.45
CA HIS A 126 10.06 7.97 8.23
C HIS A 126 8.59 7.58 8.43
N GLU A 127 7.98 6.91 7.44
CA GLU A 127 6.61 6.39 7.58
C GLU A 127 6.55 5.24 8.60
N ARG A 128 7.53 4.33 8.58
CA ARG A 128 7.63 3.25 9.59
C ARG A 128 7.82 3.82 10.99
N ALA A 129 8.68 4.82 11.13
CA ALA A 129 8.92 5.50 12.40
C ALA A 129 7.64 6.20 12.90
N ALA A 130 6.88 6.85 12.01
CA ALA A 130 5.62 7.48 12.35
C ALA A 130 4.57 6.46 12.83
N ILE A 131 4.41 5.33 12.13
CA ILE A 131 3.49 4.25 12.52
C ILE A 131 3.87 3.69 13.90
N ALA A 132 5.16 3.48 14.15
CA ALA A 132 5.66 3.00 15.44
C ALA A 132 5.42 4.02 16.56
N ALA A 133 5.62 5.31 16.29
CA ALA A 133 5.37 6.38 17.25
C ALA A 133 3.89 6.45 17.66
N TRP A 134 2.96 6.37 16.69
CA TRP A 134 1.53 6.30 16.97
C TRP A 134 1.15 5.08 17.81
N ALA A 135 1.71 3.92 17.48
CA ALA A 135 1.43 2.69 18.21
C ALA A 135 1.95 2.71 19.66
N ALA A 136 3.09 3.39 19.90
CA ALA A 136 3.68 3.51 21.23
C ALA A 136 2.87 4.43 22.17
N SER A 137 2.20 5.44 21.63
CA SER A 137 1.39 6.40 22.40
C SER A 137 -0.12 6.14 22.32
N ASP A 138 -0.56 5.02 21.74
CA ASP A 138 -1.98 4.71 21.54
C ASP A 138 -2.72 4.53 22.87
N PRO A 139 -3.73 5.38 23.17
CA PRO A 139 -4.52 5.24 24.39
C PRO A 139 -5.42 3.99 24.38
N ASN A 140 -5.67 3.39 23.21
CA ASN A 140 -6.45 2.16 23.08
C ASN A 140 -5.86 1.22 22.01
N PRO A 141 -4.77 0.49 22.34
CA PRO A 141 -4.07 -0.39 21.39
C PRO A 141 -4.92 -1.57 20.92
N GLN A 142 -5.94 -1.96 21.70
CA GLN A 142 -6.82 -3.08 21.34
C GLN A 142 -7.76 -2.71 20.19
N LEU A 143 -8.32 -1.50 20.21
CA LEU A 143 -9.14 -1.02 19.11
C LEU A 143 -8.29 -0.87 17.83
N SER A 144 -7.07 -0.36 17.93
CA SER A 144 -6.14 -0.33 16.79
C SER A 144 -5.82 -1.71 16.24
N ALA A 145 -5.69 -2.73 17.10
CA ALA A 145 -5.50 -4.11 16.67
C ALA A 145 -6.73 -4.67 15.92
N VAL A 146 -7.94 -4.28 16.33
CA VAL A 146 -9.19 -4.61 15.61
C VAL A 146 -9.21 -3.92 14.25
N CYS A 147 -8.92 -2.63 14.17
CA CYS A 147 -8.83 -1.90 12.90
C CYS A 147 -7.81 -2.57 11.95
N ARG A 148 -6.60 -2.88 12.42
CA ARG A 148 -5.59 -3.62 11.62
C ARG A 148 -6.10 -4.98 11.16
N ARG A 149 -6.94 -5.65 11.96
CA ARG A 149 -7.54 -6.94 11.63
C ARG A 149 -8.66 -6.85 10.59
N ILE A 150 -9.39 -5.75 10.54
CA ILE A 150 -10.40 -5.50 9.51
C ILE A 150 -9.72 -5.17 8.18
N TRP A 151 -8.68 -4.35 8.23
CA TRP A 151 -8.01 -3.81 7.04
C TRP A 151 -6.83 -4.63 6.53
N ARG A 152 -6.42 -5.72 7.19
CA ARG A 152 -5.35 -6.60 6.69
C ARG A 152 -5.78 -7.27 5.37
N HIS A 153 -4.82 -7.53 4.50
CA HIS A 153 -5.06 -8.29 3.27
C HIS A 153 -5.71 -9.63 3.58
N THR A 154 -6.89 -9.86 3.04
CA THR A 154 -7.48 -11.19 3.01
C THR A 154 -6.58 -12.05 2.14
N LYS A 155 -5.90 -13.05 2.72
CA LYS A 155 -5.21 -14.05 1.91
C LYS A 155 -6.27 -14.68 1.03
N GLY A 156 -6.22 -14.42 -0.28
CA GLY A 156 -7.12 -15.08 -1.22
C GLY A 156 -6.95 -16.58 -1.03
N GLU A 157 -8.03 -17.27 -0.68
CA GLU A 157 -8.01 -18.71 -0.41
C GLU A 157 -7.18 -19.42 -1.47
N THR A 158 -6.08 -20.04 -1.05
CA THR A 158 -5.46 -21.09 -1.83
C THR A 158 -6.50 -22.20 -1.92
N LYS A 159 -7.22 -22.22 -3.05
CA LYS A 159 -8.09 -23.33 -3.45
C LYS A 159 -7.34 -24.63 -3.11
N PRO A 160 -7.95 -25.58 -2.38
CA PRO A 160 -7.30 -26.86 -2.12
C PRO A 160 -6.86 -27.43 -3.46
N ARG A 161 -5.57 -27.74 -3.60
CA ARG A 161 -5.09 -28.50 -4.76
C ARG A 161 -5.92 -29.77 -4.79
N ALA A 162 -6.77 -29.92 -5.79
CA ALA A 162 -7.38 -31.21 -6.09
C ALA A 162 -6.22 -32.18 -6.34
N ASN A 163 -6.06 -33.16 -5.44
CA ASN A 163 -5.12 -34.24 -5.65
C ASN A 163 -5.55 -34.99 -6.91
N PRO A 164 -4.70 -35.08 -7.96
CA PRO A 164 -4.97 -35.93 -9.10
C PRO A 164 -4.67 -37.36 -8.69
N GLY A 165 -5.61 -38.01 -8.01
CA GLY A 165 -5.34 -39.33 -7.46
C GLY A 165 -6.54 -39.93 -6.76
N SER A 166 -7.68 -40.01 -7.44
CA SER A 166 -8.78 -40.92 -7.07
C SER A 166 -9.74 -41.04 -8.26
N ALA A 167 -9.36 -41.88 -9.23
CA ALA A 167 -10.34 -42.57 -10.05
C ALA A 167 -10.40 -44.00 -9.50
N PRO A 168 -11.52 -44.45 -8.90
CA PRO A 168 -11.78 -45.86 -8.75
C PRO A 168 -12.34 -46.40 -10.07
N SER A 169 -11.79 -47.53 -10.49
CA SER A 169 -12.21 -48.38 -11.60
C SER A 169 -13.60 -48.98 -11.39
#